data_AF-A0A820P139-F1
#
_entry.id   AF-A0A820P139-F1
#
_cell.length_a   1.000
_cell.length_b   1.000
_cell.length_c   1.000
_cell.angle_alpha   90.00
_cell.angle_beta   90.00
_cell.angle_gamma   90.00
#
_symmetry.space_group_name_H-M   'P 1'
#
loop_
_entity.id
_entity.type
_entity.pdbx_description
1 polymer ?
#
loop_
_entity_poly.entity_id
_entity_poly.type
_entity_poly.pdbx_seq_one_letter_code
_entity_poly.pdbx_strand_id
1 'polypeptide(L)'
;WNIHLILKPKIKLWSTKNKNYLAATKRVEYDMPPKFIEKVDLSFKIDESIINQDEAQAIYNQMKQITKDFRIQAMTLYVQSLTRENELLTDEIKRIITGFPQDNDEGFDAEPGHAAFKHYHNLREKRLNLEAEQSIHFLSE
;
A
#
# COMPACT_ATOMS: atom_id res chain seq x y z
N TRP A 1 17.02 -19.68 7.68
CA TRP A 1 16.18 -18.99 6.67
C TRP A 1 16.20 -17.47 6.90
N ASN A 2 16.26 -16.70 5.82
CA ASN A 2 16.36 -15.24 5.85
C ASN A 2 14.98 -14.59 5.66
N ILE A 3 14.01 -14.99 6.47
CA ILE A 3 12.61 -14.54 6.41
C ILE A 3 12.53 -13.03 6.47
N HIS A 4 13.26 -12.43 7.41
CA HIS A 4 13.37 -11.00 7.55
C HIS A 4 13.91 -10.32 6.28
N LEU A 5 14.73 -10.99 5.46
CA LEU A 5 15.19 -10.44 4.17
C LEU A 5 14.07 -10.43 3.11
N ILE A 6 13.10 -11.33 3.19
CA ILE A 6 11.94 -11.40 2.28
C ILE A 6 10.81 -10.49 2.77
N LEU A 7 10.52 -10.50 4.07
CA LEU A 7 9.44 -9.71 4.69
C LEU A 7 9.76 -8.22 4.79
N LYS A 8 11.00 -7.84 5.12
CA LYS A 8 11.40 -6.43 5.27
C LYS A 8 11.11 -5.56 4.04
N PRO A 9 11.47 -5.95 2.80
CA PRO A 9 11.12 -5.14 1.63
C PRO A 9 9.61 -5.08 1.38
N LYS A 10 8.88 -6.17 1.63
CA LYS A 10 7.41 -6.23 1.46
C LYS A 10 6.67 -5.35 2.48
N ILE A 11 7.08 -5.38 3.75
CA ILE A 11 6.54 -4.49 4.80
C ILE A 11 6.84 -3.03 4.49
N LYS A 12 8.04 -2.71 3.99
CA LYS A 12 8.39 -1.33 3.60
C LYS A 12 7.49 -0.83 2.46
N LEU A 13 7.27 -1.68 1.45
CA LEU A 13 6.37 -1.38 0.34
C LEU A 13 4.92 -1.21 0.81
N TRP A 14 4.43 -2.16 1.63
CA TRP A 14 3.11 -2.09 2.25
C TRP A 14 2.91 -0.80 3.05
N SER A 15 3.87 -0.42 3.89
CA SER A 15 3.81 0.83 4.68
C SER A 15 3.63 2.06 3.78
N THR A 16 4.33 2.09 2.64
CA THR A 16 4.22 3.19 1.67
C THR A 16 2.84 3.19 1.00
N LYS A 17 2.36 2.05 0.55
CA LYS A 17 1.06 1.90 -0.11
C LYS A 17 -0.10 2.21 0.85
N ASN A 18 -0.03 1.73 2.08
CA ASN A 18 -1.01 2.02 3.12
C ASN A 18 -1.07 3.52 3.45
N LYS A 19 0.08 4.21 3.55
CA LYS A 19 0.10 5.69 3.71
C LYS A 19 -0.57 6.40 2.55
N ASN A 20 -0.29 5.98 1.32
CA ASN A 20 -0.91 6.57 0.12
C ASN A 20 -2.42 6.35 0.10
N TYR A 21 -2.89 5.15 0.45
CA TYR A 21 -4.30 4.83 0.59
C TYR A 21 -4.97 5.75 1.62
N LEU A 22 -4.45 5.84 2.84
CA LEU A 22 -5.01 6.71 3.89
C LEU A 22 -5.05 8.19 3.47
N ALA A 23 -4.00 8.67 2.79
CA ALA A 23 -3.97 10.02 2.27
C ALA A 23 -4.99 10.25 1.15
N ALA A 24 -5.22 9.26 0.29
CA ALA A 24 -6.22 9.31 -0.77
C ALA A 24 -7.64 9.33 -0.21
N THR A 25 -7.95 8.49 0.79
CA THR A 25 -9.27 8.46 1.44
C THR A 25 -9.62 9.82 2.05
N LYS A 26 -8.69 10.44 2.79
CA LYS A 26 -8.88 11.81 3.31
C LYS A 26 -9.10 12.85 2.21
N ARG A 27 -8.42 12.72 1.07
CA ARG A 27 -8.63 13.64 -0.05
C ARG A 27 -10.01 13.52 -0.68
N VAL A 28 -10.59 12.33 -0.70
CA VAL A 28 -11.99 12.13 -1.11
C VAL A 28 -12.95 12.80 -0.13
N GLU A 29 -12.72 12.66 1.18
CA GLU A 29 -13.55 13.31 2.21
C GLU A 29 -13.62 14.83 2.05
N TYR A 30 -12.55 15.46 1.57
CA TYR A 30 -12.46 16.91 1.38
C TYR A 30 -12.65 17.39 -0.08
N ASP A 31 -13.07 16.53 -1.02
CA ASP A 31 -13.17 16.84 -2.47
C ASP A 31 -11.91 17.50 -3.05
N MET A 32 -10.74 17.00 -2.64
CA MET A 32 -9.42 17.51 -3.04
C MET A 32 -8.73 16.52 -3.99
N PRO A 33 -9.02 16.55 -5.30
CA PRO A 33 -8.39 15.64 -6.26
C PRO A 33 -6.85 15.81 -6.25
N PRO A 34 -6.09 14.71 -6.35
CA PRO A 34 -4.65 14.77 -6.58
C PRO A 34 -4.30 15.57 -7.83
N LYS A 35 -3.13 16.23 -7.84
CA LYS A 35 -2.69 17.12 -8.94
C LYS A 35 -2.65 16.45 -10.33
N PHE A 36 -2.50 15.12 -10.38
CA PHE A 36 -2.49 14.35 -11.63
C PHE A 36 -3.89 14.04 -12.17
N ILE A 37 -4.94 14.14 -11.33
CA ILE A 37 -6.32 14.18 -11.82
C ILE A 37 -6.51 15.61 -12.30
N GLU A 38 -6.41 15.79 -13.62
CA GLU A 38 -6.53 17.11 -14.23
C GLU A 38 -7.82 17.80 -13.79
N LYS A 39 -7.73 19.12 -13.63
CA LYS A 39 -8.91 19.97 -13.48
C LYS A 39 -9.57 20.12 -14.84
N VAL A 40 -10.24 19.06 -15.28
CA VAL A 40 -11.05 19.08 -16.49
C VAL A 40 -12.30 19.90 -16.20
N ASP A 41 -12.55 20.91 -17.02
CA ASP A 41 -13.82 21.63 -17.05
C ASP A 41 -14.53 21.27 -18.36
N LEU A 42 -15.69 20.61 -18.24
CA LEU A 42 -16.49 20.18 -19.37
C LEU A 42 -17.54 21.24 -19.77
N SER A 43 -17.46 22.43 -19.20
CA SER A 43 -18.33 23.55 -19.55
C SER A 43 -17.97 24.14 -20.90
N PHE A 44 -18.98 24.39 -21.73
CA PHE A 44 -18.84 25.14 -22.98
C PHE A 44 -19.82 26.31 -23.02
N LYS A 45 -19.52 27.33 -23.83
CA LYS A 45 -20.41 28.49 -23.98
C LYS A 45 -21.60 28.13 -24.85
N ILE A 46 -22.78 28.53 -24.40
CA ILE A 46 -24.04 28.36 -25.12
C ILE A 46 -24.36 29.66 -25.85
N ASP A 47 -25.00 29.56 -27.01
CA ASP A 47 -25.53 30.74 -27.71
C ASP A 47 -26.84 31.20 -27.04
N GLU A 48 -26.69 32.14 -26.11
CA GLU A 48 -27.78 32.75 -25.34
C GLU A 48 -28.65 33.71 -26.18
N SER A 49 -28.31 33.95 -27.46
CA SER A 49 -29.16 34.75 -28.35
C SER A 49 -30.35 33.96 -28.91
N ILE A 50 -30.24 32.63 -28.93
CA ILE A 50 -31.27 31.71 -29.45
C ILE A 50 -32.00 31.03 -28.29
N ILE A 51 -31.28 30.66 -27.24
CA ILE A 51 -31.80 29.93 -26.09
C ILE A 51 -32.18 30.91 -24.99
N ASN A 52 -33.36 30.71 -24.38
CA ASN A 52 -33.79 31.56 -23.26
C ASN A 52 -32.88 31.37 -22.03
N GLN A 53 -32.86 32.37 -21.15
CA GLN A 53 -31.92 32.40 -20.03
C GLN A 53 -32.08 31.23 -19.05
N ASP A 54 -33.32 30.79 -18.79
CA ASP A 54 -33.61 29.69 -17.87
C ASP A 54 -33.10 28.35 -18.42
N GLU A 55 -33.28 28.12 -19.71
CA GLU A 55 -32.81 26.93 -20.42
C GLU A 55 -31.28 26.91 -20.52
N ALA A 56 -30.66 28.04 -20.83
CA ALA A 56 -29.20 28.17 -20.81
C ALA A 56 -28.63 27.87 -19.41
N GLN A 57 -29.24 28.41 -18.35
CA GLN A 57 -28.83 28.16 -16.97
C GLN A 57 -29.01 26.69 -16.58
N ALA A 58 -30.09 26.03 -17.02
CA ALA A 58 -30.30 24.61 -16.78
C ALA A 58 -29.19 23.76 -17.43
N ILE A 59 -28.78 24.09 -18.65
CA ILE A 59 -27.69 23.40 -19.34
C ILE A 59 -26.34 23.67 -18.64
N TYR A 60 -26.05 24.90 -18.23
CA TYR A 60 -24.84 25.20 -17.43
C TYR A 60 -24.79 24.41 -16.11
N ASN A 61 -25.95 24.23 -15.46
CA ASN A 61 -26.04 23.40 -14.26
C ASN A 61 -25.73 21.93 -14.56
N GLN A 62 -26.23 21.41 -15.70
CA GLN A 62 -25.90 20.06 -16.15
C GLN A 62 -24.40 19.90 -16.45
N MET A 63 -23.78 20.85 -17.15
CA MET A 63 -22.33 20.83 -17.40
C MET A 63 -21.53 20.78 -16.09
N LYS A 64 -21.91 21.61 -15.11
CA LYS A 64 -21.27 21.64 -13.80
C LYS A 64 -21.41 20.29 -13.08
N GLN A 65 -22.57 19.66 -13.20
CA GLN A 65 -22.81 18.33 -12.64
C GLN A 65 -21.95 17.27 -13.34
N ILE A 66 -21.84 17.29 -14.67
CA ILE A 66 -20.98 16.36 -15.43
C ILE A 66 -19.51 16.52 -15.01
N THR A 67 -19.01 17.75 -14.90
CA THR A 67 -17.64 18.04 -14.41
C THR A 67 -17.42 17.47 -13.01
N LYS A 68 -18.41 17.60 -12.12
CA LYS A 68 -18.36 17.06 -10.77
C LYS A 68 -18.35 15.53 -10.78
N ASP A 69 -19.21 14.90 -11.56
CA ASP A 69 -19.33 13.44 -11.63
C ASP A 69 -18.08 12.81 -12.22
N PHE A 70 -17.50 13.40 -13.27
CA PHE A 70 -16.21 12.98 -13.82
C PHE A 70 -15.12 12.95 -12.75
N ARG A 71 -15.01 14.02 -11.95
CA ARG A 71 -14.03 14.10 -10.86
C ARG A 71 -14.26 13.02 -9.81
N ILE A 72 -15.50 12.82 -9.39
CA ILE A 72 -15.87 11.79 -8.40
C ILE A 72 -15.51 10.41 -8.92
N GLN A 73 -15.85 10.09 -10.17
CA GLN A 73 -15.53 8.80 -10.79
C GLN A 73 -14.01 8.58 -10.88
N ALA A 74 -13.25 9.58 -11.32
CA ALA A 74 -11.80 9.49 -11.39
C ALA A 74 -11.16 9.27 -10.01
N MET A 75 -11.62 10.01 -8.99
CA MET A 75 -11.16 9.83 -7.60
C MET A 75 -11.54 8.46 -7.03
N THR A 76 -12.72 7.96 -7.38
CA THR A 76 -13.20 6.64 -6.96
C THR A 76 -12.32 5.53 -7.51
N LEU A 77 -12.02 5.56 -8.82
CA LEU A 77 -11.13 4.59 -9.47
C LEU A 77 -9.72 4.62 -8.86
N TYR A 78 -9.21 5.82 -8.58
CA TYR A 78 -7.93 5.99 -7.92
C TYR A 78 -7.90 5.34 -6.52
N VAL A 79 -8.91 5.60 -5.68
CA VAL A 79 -9.00 4.98 -4.34
C VAL A 79 -9.15 3.46 -4.44
N GLN A 80 -10.01 2.97 -5.34
CA GLN A 80 -10.20 1.54 -5.55
C GLN A 80 -8.90 0.84 -5.95
N SER A 81 -8.11 1.45 -6.85
CA SER A 81 -6.80 0.95 -7.24
C SER A 81 -5.85 0.85 -6.04
N LEU A 82 -5.76 1.90 -5.21
CA LEU A 82 -4.91 1.89 -4.02
C LEU A 82 -5.35 0.86 -2.98
N THR A 83 -6.66 0.72 -2.74
CA THR A 83 -7.21 -0.31 -1.85
C THR A 83 -6.76 -1.69 -2.32
N ARG A 84 -6.92 -1.97 -3.62
CA ARG A 84 -6.58 -3.27 -4.20
C ARG A 84 -5.09 -3.59 -4.11
N GLU A 85 -4.22 -2.61 -4.40
CA GLU A 85 -2.78 -2.77 -4.22
C GLU A 85 -2.41 -3.10 -2.77
N ASN A 86 -3.05 -2.43 -1.82
CA ASN A 86 -2.80 -2.63 -0.39
C ASN A 86 -3.28 -4.01 0.08
N GLU A 87 -4.44 -4.47 -0.38
CA GLU A 87 -4.96 -5.82 -0.11
C GLU A 87 -4.02 -6.91 -0.64
N LEU A 88 -3.58 -6.80 -1.91
CA LEU A 88 -2.66 -7.77 -2.52
C LEU A 88 -1.37 -7.93 -1.72
N LEU A 89 -0.78 -6.81 -1.27
CA LEU A 89 0.41 -6.84 -0.42
C LEU A 89 0.13 -7.42 0.96
N THR A 90 -1.03 -7.10 1.53
CA THR A 90 -1.46 -7.64 2.84
C THR A 90 -1.62 -9.16 2.77
N ASP A 91 -2.26 -9.67 1.72
CA ASP A 91 -2.46 -11.10 1.50
C ASP A 91 -1.15 -11.83 1.23
N GLU A 92 -0.25 -11.23 0.45
CA GLU A 92 1.09 -11.78 0.22
C GLU A 92 1.88 -11.89 1.52
N ILE A 93 1.88 -10.83 2.35
CA ILE A 93 2.52 -10.83 3.66
C ILE A 93 1.92 -11.91 4.56
N LYS A 94 0.59 -12.03 4.62
CA LYS A 94 -0.10 -13.09 5.38
C LYS A 94 0.32 -14.48 4.92
N ARG A 95 0.36 -14.73 3.61
CA ARG A 95 0.80 -16.02 3.04
C ARG A 95 2.24 -16.36 3.41
N ILE A 96 3.15 -15.38 3.36
CA ILE A 96 4.54 -15.57 3.78
C ILE A 96 4.60 -15.94 5.26
N ILE A 97 3.82 -15.28 6.12
CA ILE A 97 3.77 -15.56 7.56
C ILE A 97 3.15 -16.95 7.82
N THR A 98 2.04 -17.31 7.19
CA THR A 98 1.35 -18.60 7.39
C THR A 98 2.14 -19.78 6.82
N GLY A 99 2.98 -19.54 5.81
CA GLY A 99 3.86 -20.58 5.25
C GLY A 99 5.06 -20.93 6.14
N PHE A 100 5.21 -20.31 7.31
CA PHE A 100 6.21 -20.72 8.29
C PHE A 100 5.72 -21.81 9.23
N PRO A 101 6.59 -22.79 9.56
CA PRO A 101 6.30 -23.75 10.61
C PRO A 101 5.94 -23.03 11.89
N GLN A 102 4.73 -23.29 12.40
CA GLN A 102 4.27 -22.75 13.67
C GLN A 102 4.72 -23.66 14.81
N ASP A 103 4.93 -23.09 16.00
CA ASP A 103 5.40 -23.82 17.19
C ASP A 103 4.44 -24.96 17.64
N ASN A 104 3.23 -25.02 17.08
CA ASN A 104 2.14 -25.92 17.47
C ASN A 104 1.76 -26.98 16.42
N ASP A 105 2.55 -27.20 15.36
CA ASP A 105 2.30 -28.33 14.46
C ASP A 105 2.75 -29.64 15.14
N GLU A 106 1.91 -30.17 16.04
CA GLU A 106 2.01 -31.53 16.64
C GLU A 106 1.74 -32.65 15.60
N GLY A 107 1.87 -32.37 14.31
CA GLY A 107 1.69 -33.33 13.23
C GLY A 107 3.04 -33.72 12.63
N PHE A 108 3.65 -34.79 13.16
CA PHE A 108 4.66 -35.76 12.66
C PHE A 108 5.73 -35.38 11.59
N ASP A 109 5.73 -34.19 10.99
CA ASP A 109 6.64 -33.77 9.90
C ASP A 109 7.02 -32.28 9.90
N ALA A 110 6.53 -31.46 10.86
CA ALA A 110 6.92 -30.04 10.99
C ALA A 110 8.20 -29.82 11.83
N GLU A 111 8.55 -30.79 12.69
CA GLU A 111 9.71 -30.75 13.59
C GLU A 111 11.07 -30.56 12.89
N PRO A 112 11.41 -31.23 11.77
CA PRO A 112 12.77 -31.20 11.24
C PRO A 112 13.18 -29.83 10.70
N GLY A 113 12.28 -29.15 9.99
CA GLY A 113 12.54 -27.87 9.34
C GLY A 113 12.65 -26.71 10.33
N HIS A 114 11.72 -26.64 11.30
CA HIS A 114 11.74 -25.63 12.36
C HIS A 114 12.94 -25.84 13.31
N ALA A 115 13.18 -27.08 13.76
CA ALA A 115 14.27 -27.38 14.68
C ALA A 115 15.64 -27.12 14.02
N ALA A 116 15.86 -27.56 12.78
CA ALA A 116 17.09 -27.28 12.04
C ALA A 116 17.30 -25.78 11.82
N PHE A 117 16.22 -25.02 11.57
CA PHE A 117 16.28 -23.57 11.45
C PHE A 117 16.68 -22.88 12.75
N LYS A 118 16.02 -23.22 13.87
CA LYS A 118 16.31 -22.67 15.20
C LYS A 118 17.74 -22.99 15.62
N HIS A 119 18.17 -24.23 15.38
CA HIS A 119 19.53 -24.67 15.65
C HIS A 119 20.57 -23.88 14.84
N TYR A 120 20.38 -23.73 13.53
CA TYR A 120 21.28 -22.97 12.67
C TYR A 120 21.38 -21.49 13.09
N HIS A 121 20.26 -20.84 13.41
CA HIS A 121 20.29 -19.42 13.82
C HIS A 121 20.93 -19.22 15.19
N ASN A 122 20.67 -20.10 16.15
CA ASN A 122 21.35 -20.04 17.45
C ASN A 122 22.88 -20.21 17.29
N LEU A 123 23.32 -21.09 16.38
CA LEU A 123 24.75 -21.24 16.06
C LEU A 123 25.32 -19.98 15.41
N ARG A 124 24.56 -19.36 14.48
CA ARG A 124 24.99 -18.14 13.80
C ARG A 124 25.09 -16.94 14.76
N GLU A 125 24.15 -16.80 15.68
CA GLU A 125 24.18 -15.78 16.74
C GLU A 125 25.38 -15.98 17.66
N LYS A 126 25.63 -17.22 18.12
CA LYS A 126 26.83 -17.54 18.90
C LYS A 126 28.12 -17.18 18.17
N ARG A 127 28.19 -17.49 16.87
CA ARG A 127 29.35 -17.14 16.03
C ARG A 127 29.53 -15.62 15.94
N LEU A 128 28.45 -14.87 15.71
CA LEU A 128 28.51 -13.41 15.66
C LEU A 128 29.02 -12.82 16.99
N ASN A 129 28.55 -13.34 18.11
CA ASN A 129 28.98 -12.88 19.44
C ASN A 129 30.45 -13.20 19.70
N LEU A 130 30.92 -14.39 19.30
CA LEU A 130 32.34 -14.74 19.38
C LEU A 130 33.22 -13.85 18.49
N GLU A 131 32.78 -13.57 17.26
CA GLU A 131 33.49 -12.66 16.34
C GLU A 131 33.54 -11.23 16.93
N ALA A 132 32.44 -10.76 17.53
CA ALA A 132 32.39 -9.48 18.22
C ALA A 132 33.34 -9.44 19.44
N GLU A 133 33.29 -10.44 20.31
CA GLU A 133 34.19 -10.56 21.47
C GLU A 133 35.66 -10.59 21.05
N GLN A 134 36.00 -11.35 20.00
CA GLN A 134 37.37 -11.41 19.47
C GLN A 134 37.81 -10.07 18.85
N SER A 135 36.90 -9.35 18.19
CA SER A 135 37.23 -8.04 17.61
C SER A 135 37.53 -6.96 18.65
N ILE A 136 37.01 -7.09 19.88
CA ILE A 136 37.34 -6.18 21.00
C ILE A 136 38.83 -6.29 21.35
N HIS A 137 39.42 -7.47 21.26
CA HIS A 137 40.84 -7.68 21.55
C HIS A 137 41.78 -7.03 20.51
N PHE A 138 41.34 -6.95 19.25
CA PHE A 138 42.09 -6.24 18.19
C PHE A 138 42.01 -4.70 18.29
N LEU A 139 41.07 -4.16 19.06
CA LEU A 139 40.93 -2.72 19.31
C LEU A 139 41.61 -2.28 20.61
N SER A 140 42.13 -3.23 21.40
CA SER A 140 42.84 -2.98 22.66
C SER A 140 44.36 -3.15 22.58
N GLU A 141 44.91 -3.49 21.40
CA GLU A 141 46.33 -3.36 21.04
C GLU A 141 46.58 -2.01 20.35
#